data_AF-A0A3N5PJW8-F1
#
_entry.id   AF-A0A3N5PJW8-F1
#
_cell.length_a   1.000
_cell.length_b   1.000
_cell.length_c   1.000
_cell.angle_alpha   90.00
_cell.angle_beta   90.00
_cell.angle_gamma   90.00
#
_symmetry.space_group_name_H-M   'P 1'
#
loop_
_entity.id
_entity.type
_entity.pdbx_description
1 polymer ?
#
loop_
_entity_poly.entity_id
_entity_poly.type
_entity_poly.pdbx_seq_one_letter_code
_entity_poly.pdbx_strand_id
1 'polypeptide(L)' 'MGTQTQTAQANQVLSADMLRRMDAYWRAANYLSVGQIYLMDNPLLREPLTADNVKPRLLGHWGTTPG' A
#
# COMPACT_ATOMS: atom_id res chain seq x y z
N MET A 1 -17.00 -49.77 -11.56
CA MET A 1 -17.38 -48.37 -11.31
C MET A 1 -16.34 -47.77 -10.38
N GLY A 2 -15.28 -47.19 -10.96
CA GLY A 2 -14.15 -46.65 -10.20
C GLY A 2 -14.47 -45.24 -9.71
N THR A 3 -14.41 -45.05 -8.41
CA THR A 3 -14.41 -43.76 -7.71
C THR A 3 -13.32 -42.84 -8.29
N GLN A 4 -13.72 -41.69 -8.84
CA GLN A 4 -12.78 -40.63 -9.16
C GLN A 4 -12.32 -39.98 -7.86
N THR A 5 -11.13 -40.36 -7.42
CA THR A 5 -10.38 -39.68 -6.36
C THR A 5 -10.13 -38.24 -6.81
N GLN A 6 -10.76 -37.28 -6.13
CA GLN A 6 -10.54 -35.86 -6.34
C GLN A 6 -9.12 -35.50 -5.86
N THR A 7 -8.15 -35.65 -6.76
CA THR A 7 -6.75 -35.34 -6.48
C THR A 7 -6.51 -33.84 -6.50
N ALA A 8 -6.03 -33.36 -5.35
CA ALA A 8 -5.31 -32.11 -5.14
C ALA A 8 -6.13 -30.81 -5.27
N GLN A 9 -6.63 -30.32 -4.13
CA GLN A 9 -6.53 -28.90 -3.81
C GLN A 9 -5.04 -28.51 -3.83
N ALA A 10 -4.52 -28.22 -5.01
CA ALA A 10 -3.18 -27.67 -5.16
C ALA A 10 -3.19 -26.27 -4.54
N ASN A 11 -2.70 -26.19 -3.30
CA ASN A 11 -2.14 -25.03 -2.61
C ASN A 11 -1.91 -23.85 -3.58
N GLN A 12 -2.91 -22.99 -3.75
CA GLN A 12 -2.91 -21.92 -4.74
C GLN A 12 -1.99 -20.80 -4.23
N VAL A 13 -0.70 -20.92 -4.52
CA VAL A 13 0.27 -19.83 -4.32
C VAL A 13 -0.19 -18.63 -5.16
N LEU A 14 -0.11 -17.43 -4.57
CA LEU A 14 -0.46 -16.18 -5.26
C LEU A 14 0.32 -16.06 -6.56
N SER A 15 -0.36 -15.69 -7.64
CA SER A 15 0.32 -15.42 -8.91
C SER A 15 1.28 -14.25 -8.75
N ALA A 16 2.34 -14.23 -9.55
CA ALA A 16 3.29 -13.12 -9.54
C ALA A 16 2.61 -11.77 -9.85
N ASP A 17 1.54 -11.75 -10.64
CA ASP A 17 0.78 -10.54 -10.93
C ASP A 17 0.01 -10.04 -9.71
N MET A 18 -0.60 -10.95 -8.96
CA MET A 18 -1.32 -10.60 -7.74
C MET A 18 -0.37 -10.04 -6.68
N LEU A 19 0.81 -10.63 -6.51
CA LEU A 19 1.85 -10.11 -5.62
C LEU A 19 2.30 -8.69 -6.02
N ARG A 20 2.53 -8.43 -7.31
CA ARG A 20 2.90 -7.08 -7.79
C ARG A 20 1.80 -6.05 -7.52
N ARG A 21 0.53 -6.42 -7.69
CA ARG A 21 -0.59 -5.50 -7.42
C ARG A 21 -0.73 -5.20 -5.94
N MET A 22 -0.50 -6.20 -5.07
CA MET A 22 -0.50 -6.01 -3.62
C MET A 22 0.66 -5.09 -3.17
N ASP A 23 1.86 -5.26 -3.71
CA ASP A 23 2.99 -4.35 -3.46
C ASP A 23 2.67 -2.92 -3.91
N ALA A 24 2.12 -2.75 -5.12
CA ALA A 24 1.74 -1.44 -5.64
C ALA A 24 0.67 -0.78 -4.76
N TYR A 25 -0.31 -1.54 -4.30
CA TYR A 25 -1.32 -1.07 -3.36
C TYR A 25 -0.69 -0.65 -2.02
N TRP A 26 0.18 -1.48 -1.46
CA TRP A 26 0.85 -1.20 -0.18
C TRP A 26 1.68 0.09 -0.26
N ARG A 27 2.45 0.28 -1.34
CA ARG A 27 3.21 1.51 -1.58
C ARG A 27 2.31 2.73 -1.77
N ALA A 28 1.20 2.58 -2.49
CA ALA A 28 0.23 3.67 -2.68
C ALA A 28 -0.43 4.08 -1.34
N ALA A 29 -0.83 3.11 -0.53
CA ALA A 29 -1.39 3.35 0.80
C ALA A 29 -0.38 4.08 1.70
N ASN A 30 0.86 3.59 1.76
CA ASN A 30 1.95 4.20 2.53
C ASN A 30 2.22 5.66 2.10
N TYR A 31 2.26 5.91 0.79
CA TYR A 31 2.46 7.26 0.24
C TYR A 31 1.34 8.22 0.67
N LEU A 32 0.09 7.78 0.53
CA LEU A 32 -1.07 8.59 0.92
C LEU A 32 -1.12 8.83 2.43
N SER A 33 -0.76 7.84 3.25
CA SER A 33 -0.69 8.00 4.71
C SER A 33 0.35 9.03 5.13
N VAL A 34 1.54 9.03 4.54
CA VAL A 34 2.54 10.09 4.76
C VAL A 34 1.98 11.45 4.33
N GLY A 35 1.36 11.53 3.14
CA GLY A 35 0.70 12.76 2.69
C GLY A 35 -0.34 13.28 3.68
N GLN A 36 -1.19 12.41 4.21
CA GLN A 36 -2.22 12.77 5.20
C GLN A 36 -1.62 13.25 6.53
N ILE A 37 -0.51 12.67 6.99
CA ILE A 37 0.13 13.06 8.27
C ILE A 37 0.87 14.39 8.11
N TYR A 38 1.61 14.59 7.01
CA TYR A 38 2.61 15.65 6.90
C TYR A 38 2.25 16.79 5.95
N LEU A 39 1.48 16.56 4.88
CA LEU A 39 1.26 17.56 3.84
C LEU A 39 -0.09 18.27 3.99
N MET A 40 -0.10 19.58 3.81
CA MET A 40 -1.33 20.38 3.71
C MET A 40 -1.77 20.62 2.26
N ASP A 41 -0.85 20.52 1.30
CA ASP A 41 -1.09 20.59 -0.13
C ASP A 41 -0.01 19.80 -0.91
N ASN A 42 0.03 19.97 -2.24
CA ASN A 42 0.97 19.27 -3.15
C ASN A 42 1.12 17.74 -2.89
N PRO A 43 0.01 16.99 -2.67
CA PRO A 43 0.09 15.60 -2.19
C PRO A 43 0.66 14.61 -3.22
N LEU A 44 0.80 15.03 -4.48
CA LEU A 44 1.38 14.23 -5.56
C LEU A 44 2.73 14.80 -6.05
N LEU A 45 3.29 15.78 -5.34
CA LEU A 45 4.56 16.46 -5.69
C LEU A 45 4.61 16.88 -7.17
N ARG A 46 3.54 17.54 -7.64
CA ARG A 46 3.47 18.08 -9.02
C ARG A 46 4.45 19.24 -9.21
N GLU A 47 4.82 19.88 -8.11
CA GLU A 47 5.89 20.87 -7.99
C GLU A 47 6.91 20.39 -6.95
N PRO A 48 8.17 20.89 -6.98
CA PRO A 48 9.18 20.54 -5.98
C PRO A 48 8.66 20.75 -4.54
N LEU A 49 8.96 19.81 -3.65
CA LEU A 49 8.54 19.89 -2.25
C LEU A 49 9.20 21.08 -1.55
N THR A 50 8.41 21.90 -0.90
CA THR A 50 8.88 23.04 -0.08
C THR A 50 8.39 22.90 1.36
N ALA A 51 8.97 23.69 2.27
CA ALA A 51 8.54 23.71 3.67
C ALA A 51 7.08 24.19 3.83
N ASP A 52 6.61 25.06 2.93
CA ASP A 52 5.25 25.59 2.93
C ASP A 52 4.19 24.51 2.65
N ASN A 53 4.57 23.39 2.04
CA ASN A 53 3.67 22.26 1.80
C ASN A 53 3.44 21.40 3.05
N VAL A 54 4.27 21.56 4.08
CA VAL A 54 4.21 20.75 5.31
C VAL A 54 3.28 21.41 6.32
N LYS A 55 2.42 20.61 6.96
CA LYS A 55 1.52 21.10 8.01
C LYS A 55 2.31 21.76 9.14
N PRO A 56 1.91 22.97 9.61
CA PRO A 56 2.55 23.63 10.76
C PRO A 56 2.46 22.83 12.07
N ARG A 57 1.46 21.95 12.19
CA ARG A 57 1.28 21.05 13.32
C ARG A 57 1.09 19.62 12.82
N LEU A 58 1.99 18.74 13.25
CA LEU A 58 1.96 17.33 12.88
C LEU A 58 1.14 16.55 13.91
N LEU A 59 0.09 15.88 13.43
CA LEU A 59 -0.78 15.01 14.24
C LEU A 59 -1.02 13.72 13.46
N GLY A 60 -0.70 12.59 14.10
CA GLY A 60 -0.80 11.27 13.51
C GLY A 60 0.32 10.36 14.02
N HIS A 61 0.15 9.06 13.85
CA HIS A 61 1.16 8.06 14.19
C HIS A 61 1.53 7.31 12.92
N TRP A 62 2.82 7.27 12.59
CA TRP A 62 3.33 6.48 11.47
C TRP A 62 3.75 5.07 11.88
N GLY A 63 4.19 4.87 13.14
CA GLY A 63 4.92 3.66 13.53
C GLY A 63 4.23 2.33 13.24
N THR A 64 2.89 2.28 13.26
CA THR A 64 2.10 1.07 12.97
C THR A 64 1.34 1.15 11.64
N THR A 65 1.52 2.21 10.85
CA THR A 65 0.76 2.40 9.60
C THR A 65 1.24 1.50 8.45
N PRO A 66 2.54 1.24 8.25
CA PRO A 66 3.01 0.38 7.15
C PRO A 66 2.89 -1.12 7.42
N GLY A 67 2.69 -1.48 8.70
CA GLY A 67 2.78 -2.84 9.21
C GLY A 67 1.55 -3.70 8.97
#